data_AF-A0A8J8AFT7-F1
#
_entry.id   AF-A0A8J8AFT7-F1
#
_cell.length_a   1.000
_cell.length_b   1.000
_cell.length_c   1.000
_cell.angle_alpha   90.00
_cell.angle_beta   90.00
_cell.angle_gamma   90.00
#
_symmetry.space_group_name_H-M   'P 1'
#
loop_
_entity.id
_entity.type
_entity.pdbx_description
1 polymer ?
#
loop_
_entity_poly.entity_id
_entity_poly.type
_entity_poly.pdbx_seq_one_letter_code
_entity_poly.pdbx_strand_id
1 'polypeptide(L)'
;MEYSRIEKILASAFVLFLLLASINFLSELNNAIERPDFGDYESKYVSKELLENRSRLLVMFKHFRSLYEEAKTNLTKANELYIFKREEYRVALESGNATEEIKNEYLRAKEEYEKAYLAFQVIERAYVDIEKQLNSVNQQIDQLREKAYQEYRNAYSAYRAKVLALKLIFVIPIFLASFLIFRRYKNIYAVSLIAYSSLLFAYLIVQAVWNTFQVIGLSLFGAVATVLALYYIRKEYFKLEKLYKRRIGQNKCYSCGFPIKDDYIFCPNCGAKLKEKCEKCNAMKPIYLEFCPYCGTSLGE
;
A
#
# COMPACT_ATOMS: atom_id res chain seq x y z
N MET A 1 -44.58 -30.57 -26.56
CA MET A 1 -45.61 -30.32 -25.53
C MET A 1 -45.47 -28.88 -25.10
N GLU A 2 -46.48 -28.05 -25.38
CA GLU A 2 -46.53 -26.69 -24.84
C GLU A 2 -47.06 -26.77 -23.42
N TYR A 3 -46.24 -26.32 -22.47
CA TYR A 3 -46.55 -26.36 -21.04
C TYR A 3 -47.16 -25.04 -20.57
N SER A 4 -48.09 -25.12 -19.62
CA SER A 4 -48.80 -23.95 -19.11
C SER A 4 -47.87 -22.97 -18.39
N ARG A 5 -48.20 -21.67 -18.41
CA ARG A 5 -47.45 -20.64 -17.67
C ARG A 5 -47.35 -20.97 -16.17
N ILE A 6 -48.40 -21.55 -15.60
CA ILE A 6 -48.45 -21.92 -14.18
C ILE A 6 -47.44 -23.04 -13.86
N GLU A 7 -47.35 -24.06 -14.72
CA GLU A 7 -46.41 -25.18 -14.55
C GLU A 7 -44.96 -24.71 -14.61
N LYS A 8 -44.64 -23.76 -15.50
CA LYS A 8 -43.30 -23.16 -15.58
C LYS A 8 -42.94 -22.36 -14.33
N ILE A 9 -43.89 -21.59 -13.78
CA ILE A 9 -43.69 -20.82 -12.54
C ILE A 9 -43.45 -21.77 -11.37
N LEU A 10 -44.30 -22.79 -11.18
CA LEU A 10 -44.14 -23.79 -10.13
C LEU A 10 -42.81 -24.54 -10.24
N ALA A 11 -42.41 -24.92 -11.45
CA ALA A 11 -41.12 -25.57 -11.72
C ALA A 11 -39.92 -24.68 -11.35
N SER A 12 -39.97 -23.38 -11.66
CA SER A 12 -38.91 -22.42 -11.31
C SER A 12 -38.82 -22.16 -9.80
N ALA A 13 -39.96 -22.01 -9.13
CA ALA A 13 -40.03 -21.85 -7.68
C ALA A 13 -39.48 -23.08 -6.95
N PHE A 14 -39.78 -24.28 -7.45
CA PHE A 14 -39.24 -25.54 -6.92
C PHE A 14 -37.71 -25.61 -7.03
N VAL A 15 -37.14 -25.24 -8.18
CA VAL A 15 -35.68 -25.18 -8.38
C VAL A 15 -35.02 -24.22 -7.39
N LEU A 16 -35.60 -23.02 -7.22
CA LEU A 16 -35.07 -22.00 -6.31
C LEU A 16 -35.10 -22.50 -4.85
N PHE A 17 -36.22 -23.09 -4.43
CA PHE A 17 -36.38 -23.64 -3.09
C PHE A 17 -35.33 -24.72 -2.78
N LEU A 18 -35.15 -25.68 -3.71
CA LEU A 18 -34.14 -26.73 -3.56
C LEU A 18 -32.70 -26.17 -3.53
N LEU A 19 -32.42 -25.15 -4.34
CA LEU A 19 -31.12 -24.49 -4.35
C LEU A 19 -30.81 -23.85 -2.99
N LEU A 20 -31.74 -23.06 -2.45
CA LEU A 20 -31.56 -22.39 -1.17
C LEU A 20 -31.40 -23.40 -0.02
N ALA A 21 -32.25 -24.43 0.02
CA ALA A 21 -32.15 -25.50 1.01
C ALA A 21 -30.78 -26.21 0.94
N SER A 22 -30.31 -26.52 -0.26
CA SER A 22 -29.05 -27.24 -0.46
C SER A 22 -27.82 -26.36 -0.18
N ILE A 23 -27.86 -25.07 -0.51
CA ILE A 23 -26.79 -24.13 -0.17
C ILE A 23 -26.66 -24.02 1.36
N ASN A 24 -27.79 -23.90 2.06
CA ASN A 24 -27.79 -23.83 3.51
C ASN A 24 -27.21 -25.11 4.14
N PHE A 25 -27.64 -26.28 3.66
CA PHE A 25 -27.11 -27.57 4.11
C PHE A 25 -25.60 -27.71 3.82
N LEU A 26 -25.15 -27.34 2.61
CA LEU A 26 -23.72 -27.35 2.24
C LEU A 26 -22.88 -26.41 3.11
N SER A 27 -23.47 -25.32 3.62
CA SER A 27 -22.81 -24.42 4.56
C SER A 27 -22.62 -25.09 5.93
N GLU A 28 -23.63 -25.81 6.40
CA GLU A 28 -23.61 -26.53 7.67
C GLU A 28 -22.61 -27.69 7.67
N LEU A 29 -22.39 -28.34 6.52
CA LEU A 29 -21.33 -29.34 6.34
C LEU A 29 -19.91 -28.80 6.58
N ASN A 30 -19.68 -27.49 6.54
CA ASN A 30 -18.37 -26.93 6.92
C ASN A 30 -18.06 -27.15 8.42
N ASN A 31 -19.10 -27.22 9.25
CA ASN A 31 -18.98 -27.41 10.70
C ASN A 31 -18.99 -28.89 11.11
N ALA A 32 -19.27 -29.81 10.17
CA ALA A 32 -19.30 -31.25 10.43
C ALA A 32 -17.90 -31.82 10.77
N ILE A 33 -16.85 -31.12 10.35
CA ILE A 33 -15.46 -31.43 10.69
C ILE A 33 -14.92 -30.24 11.49
N GLU A 34 -14.22 -30.51 12.58
CA GLU A 34 -13.59 -29.48 13.38
C GLU A 34 -12.53 -28.74 12.55
N ARG A 35 -12.64 -27.41 12.53
CA ARG A 35 -11.71 -26.54 11.78
C ARG A 35 -10.43 -26.40 12.59
N PRO A 36 -9.24 -26.67 12.01
CA PRO A 36 -7.97 -26.40 12.68
C PRO A 36 -7.87 -24.92 13.09
N ASP A 37 -7.58 -24.66 14.35
CA ASP A 37 -7.28 -23.31 14.86
C ASP A 37 -5.77 -23.06 14.85
N PHE A 38 -5.33 -21.87 14.46
CA PHE A 38 -3.90 -21.56 14.40
C PHE A 38 -3.28 -21.41 15.80
N GLY A 39 -4.04 -20.99 16.81
CA GLY A 39 -3.54 -20.80 18.18
C GLY A 39 -3.03 -22.10 18.81
N ASP A 40 -3.67 -23.23 18.51
CA ASP A 40 -3.23 -24.56 18.95
C ASP A 40 -1.84 -24.92 18.38
N TYR A 41 -1.58 -24.58 17.11
CA TYR A 41 -0.26 -24.81 16.50
C TYR A 41 0.75 -23.78 17.00
N GLU A 42 0.37 -22.52 17.16
CA GLU A 42 1.28 -21.48 17.65
C GLU A 42 1.75 -21.80 19.08
N SER A 43 0.85 -22.17 19.98
CA SER A 43 1.16 -22.48 21.38
C SER A 43 2.05 -23.73 21.56
N LYS A 44 2.04 -24.65 20.60
CA LYS A 44 2.94 -25.82 20.54
C LYS A 44 4.40 -25.42 20.31
N TYR A 45 4.64 -24.33 19.57
CA TYR A 45 5.98 -23.90 19.15
C TYR A 45 6.48 -22.68 19.93
N VAL A 46 5.61 -21.72 20.19
CA VAL A 46 5.92 -20.46 20.85
C VAL A 46 5.52 -20.55 22.31
N SER A 47 6.52 -20.65 23.19
CA SER A 47 6.26 -20.73 24.62
C SER A 47 5.71 -19.41 25.18
N LYS A 48 4.86 -19.51 26.20
CA LYS A 48 4.34 -18.34 26.92
C LYS A 48 5.46 -17.49 27.52
N GLU A 49 6.51 -18.14 28.05
CA GLU A 49 7.69 -17.47 28.61
C GLU A 49 8.44 -16.62 27.57
N LEU A 50 8.55 -17.10 26.33
CA LEU A 50 9.17 -16.34 25.24
C LEU A 50 8.35 -15.10 24.87
N LEU A 51 7.02 -15.20 24.87
CA LEU A 51 6.12 -14.07 24.64
C LEU A 51 6.18 -13.04 25.79
N GLU A 52 6.32 -13.51 27.04
CA GLU A 52 6.54 -12.66 28.21
C GLU A 52 7.91 -11.97 28.18
N ASN A 53 8.97 -12.67 27.75
CA ASN A 53 10.28 -12.04 27.56
C ASN A 53 10.21 -10.93 26.49
N ARG A 54 9.58 -11.20 25.35
CA ARG A 54 9.35 -10.20 24.30
C ARG A 54 8.59 -8.98 24.84
N SER A 55 7.55 -9.19 25.65
CA SER A 55 6.77 -8.08 26.20
C SER A 55 7.57 -7.23 27.19
N ARG A 56 8.41 -7.85 28.04
CA ARG A 56 9.35 -7.14 28.92
C ARG A 56 10.35 -6.31 28.12
N LEU A 57 10.99 -6.91 27.10
CA LEU A 57 11.92 -6.20 26.21
C LEU A 57 11.25 -5.04 25.47
N LEU A 58 9.99 -5.20 25.05
CA LEU A 58 9.24 -4.14 24.38
C LEU A 58 8.98 -2.93 25.30
N VAL A 59 8.69 -3.17 26.58
CA VAL A 59 8.53 -2.09 27.58
C VAL A 59 9.86 -1.38 27.80
N MET A 60 10.96 -2.13 27.97
CA MET A 60 12.31 -1.56 28.09
C MET A 60 12.69 -0.74 26.86
N PHE A 61 12.44 -1.28 25.66
CA PHE A 61 12.71 -0.60 24.39
C PHE A 61 12.00 0.76 24.31
N LYS A 62 10.71 0.82 24.67
CA LYS A 62 9.95 2.08 24.71
C LYS A 62 10.56 3.08 25.69
N HIS A 63 11.01 2.62 26.86
CA HIS A 63 11.65 3.46 27.86
C HIS A 63 12.99 4.03 27.35
N PHE A 64 13.89 3.17 26.87
CA PHE A 64 15.18 3.60 26.34
C PHE A 64 15.07 4.46 25.08
N ARG A 65 14.06 4.23 24.24
CA ARG A 65 13.76 5.09 23.10
C ARG A 65 13.44 6.51 23.52
N SER A 66 12.65 6.67 24.59
CA SER A 66 12.32 7.99 25.13
C SER A 66 13.57 8.71 25.67
N LEU A 67 14.39 8.01 26.45
CA LEU A 67 15.64 8.55 26.98
C LEU A 67 16.62 8.94 25.86
N TYR A 68 16.71 8.13 24.81
CA TYR A 68 17.54 8.39 23.64
C TYR A 68 17.12 9.68 22.93
N GLU A 69 15.83 9.89 22.67
CA GLU A 69 15.35 11.11 22.02
C GLU A 69 15.57 12.36 22.89
N GLU A 70 15.41 12.23 24.21
CA GLU A 70 15.70 13.32 25.15
C GLU A 70 17.20 13.68 25.15
N ALA A 71 18.08 12.67 25.28
CA ALA A 71 19.52 12.87 25.27
C ALA A 71 20.02 13.44 23.92
N LYS A 72 19.46 12.97 22.81
CA LYS A 72 19.72 13.49 21.47
C LYS A 72 19.34 14.96 21.34
N THR A 73 18.18 15.33 21.88
CA THR A 73 17.71 16.72 21.90
C THR A 73 18.63 17.60 22.73
N ASN A 74 19.02 17.14 23.93
CA ASN A 74 19.93 17.86 24.81
C ASN A 74 21.32 18.04 24.19
N LEU A 75 21.87 17.00 23.56
CA LEU A 75 23.12 17.08 22.80
C LEU A 75 23.03 18.09 21.67
N THR A 76 21.92 18.12 20.93
CA THR A 76 21.71 19.06 19.82
C THR A 76 21.76 20.50 20.32
N LYS A 77 21.03 20.82 21.41
CA LYS A 77 21.04 22.15 22.03
C LYS A 77 22.41 22.56 22.56
N ALA A 78 23.10 21.66 23.25
CA ALA A 78 24.45 21.92 23.77
C ALA A 78 25.46 22.16 22.63
N ASN A 79 25.35 21.40 21.54
CA ASN A 79 26.17 21.57 20.35
C ASN A 79 25.93 22.91 19.66
N GLU A 80 24.67 23.33 19.49
CA GLU A 80 24.32 24.64 18.93
C GLU A 80 24.92 25.78 19.76
N LEU A 81 24.77 25.73 21.09
CA LEU A 81 25.32 26.74 22.00
C LEU A 81 26.85 26.75 21.96
N TYR A 82 27.49 25.58 21.96
CA TYR A 82 28.94 25.45 21.84
C TYR A 82 29.46 26.07 20.54
N ILE A 83 28.82 25.77 19.40
CA ILE A 83 29.20 26.33 18.10
C ILE A 83 29.04 27.85 18.11
N PHE A 84 27.93 28.36 18.66
CA PHE A 84 27.68 29.79 18.77
C PHE A 84 28.75 30.50 19.61
N LYS A 85 29.03 30.01 20.84
CA LYS A 85 30.03 30.61 21.73
C LYS A 85 31.46 30.48 21.22
N ARG A 86 31.77 29.40 20.52
CA ARG A 86 33.06 29.24 19.81
C ARG A 86 33.24 30.31 18.74
N GLU A 87 32.18 30.60 17.98
CA GLU A 87 32.22 31.60 16.92
C GLU A 87 32.31 33.03 17.47
N GLU A 88 31.55 33.33 18.54
CA GLU A 88 31.66 34.61 19.26
C GLU A 88 33.08 34.85 19.78
N TYR A 89 33.70 33.83 20.40
CA TYR A 89 35.08 33.92 20.87
C TYR A 89 36.08 34.09 19.72
N ARG A 90 35.89 33.39 18.59
CA ARG A 90 36.72 33.54 17.38
C ARG A 90 36.70 34.97 16.87
N VAL A 91 35.51 35.57 16.73
CA VAL A 91 35.33 36.95 16.26
C VAL A 91 35.92 37.96 17.25
N ALA A 92 35.78 37.72 18.55
CA ALA A 92 36.38 38.57 19.58
C ALA A 92 37.92 38.56 19.52
N LEU A 93 38.52 37.39 19.24
CA LEU A 93 39.97 37.27 19.01
C LEU A 93 40.42 38.03 17.76
N GLU A 94 39.67 37.93 16.66
CA GLU A 94 39.99 38.61 15.39
C GLU A 94 39.88 40.13 15.46
N SER A 95 38.93 40.63 16.24
CA SER A 95 38.71 42.08 16.46
C SER A 95 39.61 42.70 17.54
N GLY A 96 40.42 41.90 18.24
CA GLY A 96 41.24 42.36 19.36
C GLY A 96 40.48 42.69 20.64
N ASN A 97 39.18 42.35 20.71
CA ASN A 97 38.28 42.64 21.83
C ASN A 97 38.01 41.41 22.73
N ALA A 98 38.88 40.39 22.68
CA ALA A 98 38.71 39.18 23.47
C ALA A 98 38.90 39.46 24.98
N THR A 99 37.82 39.33 25.74
CA THR A 99 37.83 39.39 27.21
C THR A 99 37.91 38.00 27.82
N GLU A 100 38.41 37.89 29.06
CA GLU A 100 38.39 36.62 29.81
C GLU A 100 36.96 36.11 30.07
N GLU A 101 35.96 37.00 30.08
CA GLU A 101 34.54 36.63 30.18
C GLU A 101 34.08 35.79 28.98
N ILE A 102 34.32 36.26 27.76
CA ILE A 102 33.93 35.55 26.52
C ILE A 102 34.64 34.19 26.44
N LYS A 103 35.91 34.14 26.83
CA LYS A 103 36.69 32.89 26.91
C LYS A 103 36.07 31.91 27.91
N ASN A 104 35.68 32.36 29.09
CA ASN A 104 35.05 31.52 30.12
C ASN A 104 33.65 31.05 29.71
N GLU A 105 32.88 31.84 28.96
CA GLU A 105 31.62 31.40 28.36
C GLU A 105 31.81 30.29 27.34
N TYR A 106 32.81 30.44 26.44
CA TYR A 106 33.18 29.38 25.50
C TYR A 106 33.59 28.09 26.21
N LEU A 107 34.45 28.18 27.23
CA LEU A 107 34.91 27.01 27.98
C LEU A 107 33.76 26.29 28.70
N ARG A 108 32.82 27.04 29.29
CA ARG A 108 31.60 26.47 29.90
C ARG A 108 30.74 25.75 28.87
N ALA A 109 30.46 26.38 27.74
CA ALA A 109 29.66 25.75 26.67
C ALA A 109 30.33 24.49 26.11
N LYS A 110 31.67 24.48 26.01
CA LYS A 110 32.45 23.30 25.63
C LYS A 110 32.28 22.16 26.64
N GLU A 111 32.43 22.43 27.93
CA GLU A 111 32.28 21.43 28.99
C GLU A 111 30.86 20.85 29.03
N GLU A 112 29.83 21.68 28.87
CA GLU A 112 28.43 21.24 28.79
C GLU A 112 28.18 20.34 27.58
N TYR A 113 28.72 20.69 26.42
CA TYR A 113 28.66 19.84 25.23
C TYR A 113 29.34 18.49 25.44
N GLU A 114 30.55 18.46 26.01
CA GLU A 114 31.28 17.22 26.30
C GLU A 114 30.50 16.32 27.27
N LYS A 115 29.89 16.90 28.31
CA LYS A 115 29.01 16.19 29.25
C LYS A 115 27.77 15.61 28.55
N ALA A 116 27.08 16.42 27.73
CA ALA A 116 25.91 15.96 26.99
C ALA A 116 26.26 14.86 25.98
N TYR A 117 27.42 14.95 25.34
CA TYR A 117 27.91 13.95 24.39
C TYR A 117 28.18 12.61 25.06
N LEU A 118 28.86 12.61 26.21
CA LEU A 118 29.10 11.38 26.98
C LEU A 118 27.80 10.74 27.48
N ALA A 119 26.86 11.54 27.98
CA ALA A 119 25.54 11.05 28.39
C ALA A 119 24.77 10.41 27.22
N PHE A 120 24.77 11.06 26.06
CA PHE A 120 24.16 10.53 24.84
C PHE A 120 24.78 9.18 24.44
N GLN A 121 26.11 9.07 24.41
CA GLN A 121 26.79 7.83 24.02
C GLN A 121 26.41 6.63 24.92
N VAL A 122 26.27 6.84 26.23
CA VAL A 122 25.88 5.77 27.17
C VAL A 122 24.45 5.30 26.89
N ILE A 123 23.53 6.24 26.67
CA ILE A 123 22.12 5.94 26.39
C ILE A 123 21.96 5.28 25.02
N GLU A 124 22.69 5.75 24.01
CA GLU A 124 22.69 5.18 22.66
C GLU A 124 23.10 3.70 22.69
N ARG A 125 24.19 3.36 23.40
CA ARG A 125 24.63 1.96 23.52
C ARG A 125 23.57 1.08 24.19
N ALA A 126 22.94 1.57 25.27
CA ALA A 126 21.89 0.84 25.97
C ALA A 126 20.63 0.66 25.10
N TYR A 127 20.23 1.70 24.36
CA TYR A 127 19.11 1.66 23.42
C TYR A 127 19.36 0.63 22.30
N VAL A 128 20.53 0.68 21.66
CA VAL A 128 20.91 -0.23 20.57
C VAL A 128 21.00 -1.69 21.05
N ASP A 129 21.49 -1.93 22.28
CA ASP A 129 21.54 -3.28 22.84
C ASP A 129 20.14 -3.87 23.04
N ILE A 130 19.22 -3.10 23.65
CA ILE A 130 17.83 -3.54 23.84
C ILE A 130 17.11 -3.74 22.51
N GLU A 131 17.34 -2.86 21.53
CA GLU A 131 16.81 -3.02 20.17
C GLU A 131 17.28 -4.34 19.55
N LYS A 132 18.58 -4.65 19.67
CA LYS A 132 19.16 -5.90 19.17
C LYS A 132 18.55 -7.12 19.85
N GLN A 133 18.40 -7.10 21.18
CA GLN A 133 17.78 -8.18 21.94
C GLN A 133 16.32 -8.40 21.50
N LEU A 134 15.52 -7.33 21.41
CA LEU A 134 14.13 -7.41 20.97
C LEU A 134 14.01 -7.95 19.55
N ASN A 135 14.87 -7.50 18.63
CA ASN A 135 14.91 -8.00 17.27
C ASN A 135 15.28 -9.48 17.21
N SER A 136 16.24 -9.93 18.02
CA SER A 136 16.64 -11.34 18.07
C SER A 136 15.50 -12.25 18.57
N VAL A 137 14.76 -11.81 19.59
CA VAL A 137 13.60 -12.55 20.11
C VAL A 137 12.46 -12.56 19.11
N ASN A 138 12.20 -11.44 18.43
CA ASN A 138 11.18 -11.38 17.36
C ASN A 138 11.52 -12.36 16.24
N GLN A 139 12.78 -12.38 15.78
CA GLN A 139 13.22 -13.32 14.75
C GLN A 139 13.04 -14.78 15.19
N GLN A 140 13.36 -15.12 16.44
CA GLN A 140 13.11 -16.47 16.96
C GLN A 140 11.62 -16.82 16.96
N ILE A 141 10.76 -15.91 17.40
CA ILE A 141 9.31 -16.11 17.39
C ILE A 141 8.79 -16.28 15.95
N ASP A 142 9.28 -15.49 15.01
CA ASP A 142 8.87 -15.58 13.60
C ASP A 142 9.29 -16.93 12.98
N GLN A 143 10.49 -17.41 13.28
CA GLN A 143 10.95 -18.74 12.86
C GLN A 143 10.08 -19.87 13.45
N LEU A 144 9.68 -19.76 14.72
CA LEU A 144 8.81 -20.73 15.38
C LEU A 144 7.39 -20.68 14.82
N ARG A 145 6.87 -19.47 14.54
CA ARG A 145 5.58 -19.27 13.89
C ARG A 145 5.54 -19.81 12.48
N GLU A 146 6.62 -19.70 11.72
CA GLU A 146 6.66 -20.28 10.38
C GLU A 146 6.57 -21.81 10.43
N LYS A 147 7.21 -22.46 11.41
CA LYS A 147 7.07 -23.90 11.65
C LYS A 147 5.63 -24.26 12.04
N ALA A 148 5.03 -23.52 12.96
CA ALA A 148 3.62 -23.68 13.34
C ALA A 148 2.69 -23.50 12.13
N TYR A 149 2.97 -22.51 11.28
CA TYR A 149 2.19 -22.20 10.09
C TYR A 149 2.32 -23.28 9.01
N GLN A 150 3.48 -23.91 8.88
CA GLN A 150 3.66 -25.06 7.98
C GLN A 150 2.80 -26.25 8.43
N GLU A 151 2.81 -26.61 9.72
CA GLU A 151 1.92 -27.66 10.24
C GLU A 151 0.44 -27.29 10.08
N TYR A 152 0.07 -26.07 10.44
CA TYR A 152 -1.29 -25.55 10.30
C TYR A 152 -1.76 -25.61 8.85
N ARG A 153 -0.95 -25.17 7.88
CA ARG A 153 -1.31 -25.21 6.45
C ARG A 153 -1.56 -26.63 5.97
N ASN A 154 -0.73 -27.58 6.40
CA ASN A 154 -0.91 -28.99 6.05
C ASN A 154 -2.24 -29.52 6.61
N ALA A 155 -2.52 -29.27 7.89
CA ALA A 155 -3.77 -29.65 8.54
C ALA A 155 -4.99 -28.97 7.89
N TYR A 156 -4.90 -27.67 7.59
CA TYR A 156 -5.96 -26.89 6.97
C TYR A 156 -6.23 -27.32 5.53
N SER A 157 -5.20 -27.66 4.76
CA SER A 157 -5.35 -28.21 3.40
C SER A 157 -6.08 -29.56 3.42
N ALA A 158 -5.74 -30.44 4.38
CA ALA A 158 -6.42 -31.71 4.58
C ALA A 158 -7.87 -31.52 5.03
N TYR A 159 -8.12 -30.61 5.97
CA TYR A 159 -9.48 -30.20 6.38
C TYR A 159 -10.30 -29.73 5.17
N ARG A 160 -9.76 -28.81 4.37
CA ARG A 160 -10.43 -28.28 3.17
C ARG A 160 -10.75 -29.39 2.17
N ALA A 161 -9.80 -30.31 1.93
CA ALA A 161 -10.00 -31.45 1.03
C ALA A 161 -11.11 -32.40 1.54
N LYS A 162 -11.13 -32.69 2.85
CA LYS A 162 -12.19 -33.52 3.47
C LYS A 162 -13.56 -32.88 3.36
N VAL A 163 -13.69 -31.57 3.64
CA VAL A 163 -14.96 -30.84 3.50
C VAL A 163 -15.42 -30.82 2.03
N LEU A 164 -14.49 -30.59 1.09
CA LEU A 164 -14.81 -30.62 -0.34
C LEU A 164 -15.26 -32.02 -0.80
N ALA A 165 -14.59 -33.08 -0.35
CA ALA A 165 -14.99 -34.46 -0.62
C ALA A 165 -16.40 -34.76 -0.08
N LEU A 166 -16.70 -34.30 1.15
CA LEU A 166 -18.02 -34.47 1.75
C LEU A 166 -19.12 -33.76 0.94
N LYS A 167 -18.86 -32.54 0.46
CA LYS A 167 -19.77 -31.80 -0.43
C LYS A 167 -19.96 -32.51 -1.77
N LEU A 168 -18.88 -33.05 -2.35
CA LEU A 168 -18.95 -33.79 -3.61
C LEU A 168 -19.74 -35.11 -3.47
N ILE A 169 -19.57 -35.83 -2.35
CA ILE A 169 -20.36 -37.03 -2.04
C ILE A 169 -21.86 -36.72 -2.00
N PHE A 170 -22.25 -35.51 -1.60
CA PHE A 170 -23.65 -35.09 -1.63
C PHE A 170 -24.12 -34.67 -3.04
N VAL A 171 -23.33 -33.87 -3.75
CA VAL A 171 -23.77 -33.26 -5.03
C VAL A 171 -23.66 -34.21 -6.23
N ILE A 172 -22.63 -35.05 -6.30
CA ILE A 172 -22.41 -35.96 -7.44
C ILE A 172 -23.57 -36.96 -7.62
N PRO A 173 -24.06 -37.65 -6.58
CA PRO A 173 -25.18 -38.58 -6.73
C PRO A 173 -26.47 -37.88 -7.17
N ILE A 174 -26.74 -36.68 -6.66
CA ILE A 174 -27.91 -35.89 -7.06
C ILE A 174 -27.82 -35.51 -8.55
N PHE A 175 -26.64 -35.11 -9.01
CA PHE A 175 -26.40 -34.79 -10.42
C PHE A 175 -26.54 -36.01 -11.33
N LEU A 176 -25.92 -37.12 -10.95
CA LEU A 176 -26.02 -38.37 -11.71
C LEU A 176 -27.45 -38.90 -11.77
N ALA A 177 -28.17 -38.91 -10.65
CA ALA A 177 -29.57 -39.31 -10.61
C ALA A 177 -30.44 -38.42 -11.49
N SER A 178 -30.27 -37.09 -11.40
CA SER A 178 -30.99 -36.12 -12.22
C SER A 178 -30.70 -36.31 -13.71
N PHE A 179 -29.45 -36.58 -14.08
CA PHE A 179 -29.03 -36.84 -15.46
C PHE A 179 -29.62 -38.15 -16.01
N LEU A 180 -29.62 -39.23 -15.23
CA LEU A 180 -30.21 -40.51 -15.61
C LEU A 180 -31.73 -40.40 -15.80
N ILE A 181 -32.41 -39.69 -14.89
CA ILE A 181 -33.86 -39.43 -14.99
C ILE A 181 -34.16 -38.62 -16.25
N PHE A 182 -33.39 -37.57 -16.54
CA PHE A 182 -33.55 -36.77 -17.75
C PHE A 182 -33.37 -37.57 -19.04
N ARG A 183 -32.40 -38.50 -19.06
CA ARG A 183 -32.19 -39.40 -20.21
C ARG A 183 -33.38 -40.36 -20.42
N ARG A 184 -34.02 -40.79 -19.33
CA ARG A 184 -35.13 -41.75 -19.35
C ARG A 184 -36.50 -41.09 -19.55
N TYR A 185 -36.70 -39.88 -19.04
CA TYR A 185 -37.98 -39.16 -19.01
C TYR A 185 -37.79 -37.71 -19.46
N LYS A 186 -38.40 -37.33 -20.59
CA LYS A 186 -38.38 -35.96 -21.14
C LYS A 186 -39.54 -35.10 -20.61
N ASN A 187 -39.75 -35.12 -19.29
CA ASN A 187 -40.83 -34.37 -18.61
C ASN A 187 -40.31 -33.03 -18.06
N ILE A 188 -41.20 -32.06 -17.81
CA ILE A 188 -40.84 -30.74 -17.21
C ILE A 188 -40.01 -30.92 -15.94
N TYR A 189 -40.45 -31.79 -15.04
CA TYR A 189 -39.79 -32.01 -13.76
C TYR A 189 -38.36 -32.53 -13.91
N ALA A 190 -38.09 -33.34 -14.95
CA ALA A 190 -36.74 -33.82 -15.24
C ALA A 190 -35.82 -32.70 -15.74
N VAL A 191 -36.36 -31.77 -16.56
CA VAL A 191 -35.65 -30.54 -16.99
C VAL A 191 -35.38 -29.62 -15.79
N SER A 192 -36.31 -29.52 -14.85
CA SER A 192 -36.12 -28.72 -13.62
C SER A 192 -35.05 -29.30 -12.70
N LEU A 193 -35.04 -30.63 -12.49
CA LEU A 193 -34.03 -31.29 -11.65
C LEU A 193 -32.62 -31.17 -12.21
N ILE A 194 -32.44 -31.31 -13.52
CA ILE A 194 -31.11 -31.15 -14.14
C ILE A 194 -30.64 -29.70 -14.11
N ALA A 195 -31.55 -28.72 -14.26
CA ALA A 195 -31.22 -27.30 -14.10
C ALA A 195 -30.78 -26.98 -12.66
N TYR A 196 -31.55 -27.43 -11.66
CA TYR A 196 -31.18 -27.33 -10.24
C TYR A 196 -29.80 -27.93 -9.96
N SER A 197 -29.57 -29.18 -10.38
CA SER A 197 -28.33 -29.87 -10.07
C SER A 197 -27.12 -29.27 -10.80
N SER A 198 -27.32 -28.72 -12.01
CA SER A 198 -26.27 -28.01 -12.75
C SER A 198 -25.90 -26.70 -12.09
N LEU A 199 -26.89 -25.94 -11.60
CA LEU A 199 -26.66 -24.70 -10.87
C LEU A 199 -25.95 -24.95 -9.52
N LEU A 200 -26.32 -26.02 -8.80
CA LEU A 200 -25.66 -26.40 -7.56
C LEU A 200 -24.18 -26.81 -7.79
N PHE A 201 -23.93 -27.56 -8.86
CA PHE A 201 -22.57 -27.94 -9.25
C PHE A 201 -21.74 -26.73 -9.69
N ALA A 202 -22.32 -25.84 -10.49
CA ALA A 202 -21.69 -24.58 -10.87
C ALA A 202 -21.36 -23.71 -9.64
N TYR A 203 -22.28 -23.61 -8.67
CA TYR A 203 -22.05 -22.91 -7.41
C TYR A 203 -20.83 -23.47 -6.65
N LEU A 204 -20.70 -24.80 -6.54
CA LEU A 204 -19.53 -25.41 -5.92
C LEU A 204 -18.23 -25.12 -6.67
N ILE A 205 -18.26 -25.15 -8.02
CA ILE A 205 -17.09 -24.78 -8.83
C ILE A 205 -16.71 -23.33 -8.58
N VAL A 206 -17.67 -22.40 -8.62
CA VAL A 206 -17.40 -20.98 -8.34
C VAL A 206 -16.82 -20.82 -6.94
N GLN A 207 -17.38 -21.46 -5.92
CA GLN A 207 -16.85 -21.40 -4.55
C GLN A 207 -15.40 -21.95 -4.46
N ALA A 208 -15.11 -23.06 -5.14
CA ALA A 208 -13.77 -23.66 -5.16
C ALA A 208 -12.74 -22.77 -5.88
N VAL A 209 -13.16 -22.16 -7.00
CA VAL A 209 -12.33 -21.27 -7.83
C VAL A 209 -12.11 -19.92 -7.16
N TRP A 210 -13.16 -19.32 -6.58
CA TRP A 210 -13.11 -17.99 -5.96
C TRP A 210 -12.05 -17.89 -4.87
N ASN A 211 -11.92 -18.94 -4.05
CA ASN A 211 -10.93 -19.00 -2.98
C ASN A 211 -9.47 -19.01 -3.49
N THR A 212 -9.26 -19.48 -4.74
CA THR A 212 -7.95 -19.47 -5.42
C THR A 212 -7.74 -18.17 -6.21
N PHE A 213 -8.82 -17.63 -6.78
CA PHE A 213 -8.78 -16.45 -7.64
C PHE A 213 -8.66 -15.13 -6.89
N GLN A 214 -9.09 -15.02 -5.63
CA GLN A 214 -9.04 -13.74 -4.91
C GLN A 214 -7.61 -13.15 -4.80
N VAL A 215 -6.60 -13.98 -4.60
CA VAL A 215 -5.21 -13.50 -4.45
C VAL A 215 -4.63 -13.09 -5.81
N ILE A 216 -4.77 -13.94 -6.82
CA ILE A 216 -4.19 -13.72 -8.16
C ILE A 216 -4.97 -12.62 -8.91
N GLY A 217 -6.30 -12.65 -8.80
CA GLY A 217 -7.22 -11.72 -9.45
C GLY A 217 -7.11 -10.31 -8.90
N LEU A 218 -6.94 -10.13 -7.58
CA LEU A 218 -6.76 -8.79 -6.99
C LEU A 218 -5.42 -8.16 -7.42
N SER A 219 -4.34 -8.95 -7.46
CA SER A 219 -3.04 -8.50 -7.96
C SER A 219 -3.09 -8.12 -9.44
N LEU A 220 -3.74 -8.94 -10.28
CA LEU A 220 -3.88 -8.67 -11.71
C LEU A 220 -4.77 -7.44 -11.98
N PHE A 221 -5.89 -7.33 -11.26
CA PHE A 221 -6.79 -6.19 -11.37
C PHE A 221 -6.09 -4.90 -10.93
N GLY A 222 -5.32 -4.92 -9.84
CA GLY A 222 -4.52 -3.79 -9.39
C GLY A 222 -3.49 -3.35 -10.44
N ALA A 223 -2.80 -4.31 -11.07
CA ALA A 223 -1.85 -4.03 -12.13
C ALA A 223 -2.52 -3.41 -13.38
N VAL A 224 -3.64 -3.97 -13.83
CA VAL A 224 -4.38 -3.44 -14.99
C VAL A 224 -4.97 -2.07 -14.68
N ALA A 225 -5.56 -1.87 -13.49
CA ALA A 225 -6.13 -0.60 -13.08
C ALA A 225 -5.07 0.50 -12.98
N THR A 226 -3.88 0.20 -12.44
CA THR A 226 -2.77 1.16 -12.39
C THR A 226 -2.25 1.49 -13.79
N VAL A 227 -2.09 0.51 -14.68
CA VAL A 227 -1.70 0.76 -16.08
C VAL A 227 -2.75 1.62 -16.81
N LEU A 228 -4.04 1.32 -16.66
CA LEU A 228 -5.12 2.09 -17.27
C LEU A 228 -5.20 3.51 -16.70
N ALA A 229 -5.03 3.68 -15.39
CA ALA A 229 -5.00 4.99 -14.75
C ALA A 229 -3.83 5.83 -15.27
N LEU A 230 -2.63 5.26 -15.36
CA LEU A 230 -1.45 5.94 -15.93
C LEU A 230 -1.66 6.27 -17.41
N TYR A 231 -2.23 5.36 -18.19
CA TYR A 231 -2.56 5.61 -19.59
C TYR A 231 -3.56 6.77 -19.75
N TYR A 232 -4.62 6.79 -18.95
CA TYR A 232 -5.64 7.84 -18.98
C TYR A 232 -5.09 9.19 -18.53
N ILE A 233 -4.32 9.23 -17.43
CA ILE A 233 -3.65 10.44 -16.95
C ILE A 233 -2.70 10.98 -18.02
N ARG A 234 -1.90 10.12 -18.66
CA ARG A 234 -0.97 10.55 -19.72
C ARG A 234 -1.72 11.15 -20.91
N LYS A 235 -2.85 10.56 -21.30
CA LYS A 235 -3.68 11.04 -22.41
C LYS A 235 -4.31 12.42 -22.12
N GLU A 236 -4.76 12.66 -20.90
CA GLU A 236 -5.51 13.88 -20.55
C GLU A 236 -4.61 15.04 -20.09
N TYR A 237 -3.53 14.76 -19.36
CA TYR A 237 -2.70 15.80 -18.71
C TYR A 237 -1.47 16.23 -19.53
N PHE A 238 -0.90 15.37 -20.38
CA PHE A 238 0.33 15.68 -21.14
C PHE A 238 0.07 16.19 -22.57
N LYS A 239 -0.87 17.12 -22.76
CA LYS A 239 -0.85 17.96 -23.98
C LYS A 239 0.30 18.96 -23.84
N LEU A 240 1.35 18.81 -24.65
CA LEU A 240 2.56 19.66 -24.64
C LEU A 240 2.22 21.16 -24.61
N GLU A 241 1.15 21.56 -25.28
CA GLU A 241 0.64 22.94 -25.31
C GLU A 241 0.30 23.51 -23.93
N LYS A 242 -0.37 22.75 -23.05
CA LYS A 242 -0.70 23.22 -21.70
C LYS A 242 0.55 23.42 -20.85
N LEU A 243 1.54 22.55 -21.01
CA LEU A 243 2.83 22.67 -20.33
C LEU A 243 3.60 23.90 -20.80
N TYR A 244 3.61 24.18 -22.10
CA TYR A 244 4.28 25.35 -22.67
C TYR A 244 3.63 26.64 -22.17
N LYS A 245 2.30 26.76 -22.24
CA LYS A 245 1.55 27.93 -21.72
C LYS A 245 1.83 28.16 -20.23
N ARG A 246 1.81 27.11 -19.41
CA ARG A 246 2.10 27.21 -17.96
C ARG A 246 3.53 27.69 -17.68
N ARG A 247 4.52 27.22 -18.42
CA ARG A 247 5.93 27.65 -18.26
C ARG A 247 6.11 29.11 -18.68
N ILE A 248 5.51 29.52 -19.80
CA ILE A 248 5.55 30.90 -20.27
C ILE A 248 4.95 31.84 -19.21
N GLY A 249 3.79 31.50 -18.63
CA GLY A 249 3.17 32.29 -17.55
C GLY A 249 3.96 32.32 -16.23
N GLN A 250 4.96 31.46 -16.07
CA GLN A 250 5.87 31.43 -14.90
C GLN A 250 7.24 32.04 -15.21
N ASN A 251 7.40 32.76 -16.33
CA ASN A 251 8.69 33.27 -16.80
C ASN A 251 9.76 32.17 -16.88
N LYS A 252 9.38 31.01 -17.44
CA LYS A 252 10.28 29.89 -17.73
C LYS A 252 10.27 29.56 -19.21
N CYS A 253 11.40 29.09 -19.72
CA CYS A 253 11.51 28.60 -21.09
C CYS A 253 10.49 27.46 -21.33
N TYR A 254 9.68 27.57 -22.38
CA TYR A 254 8.68 26.55 -22.74
C TYR A 254 9.34 25.19 -23.01
N SER A 255 10.52 25.17 -23.62
CA SER A 255 11.25 23.97 -24.01
C SER A 255 11.96 23.29 -22.83
N CYS A 256 12.91 23.98 -22.17
CA CYS A 256 13.76 23.38 -21.14
C CYS A 256 13.36 23.71 -19.68
N GLY A 257 12.42 24.64 -19.45
CA GLY A 257 11.97 25.02 -18.11
C GLY A 257 12.90 25.96 -17.33
N PHE A 258 14.01 26.42 -17.93
CA PHE A 258 14.95 27.36 -17.31
C PHE A 258 14.27 28.72 -17.04
N PRO A 259 14.50 29.38 -15.89
CA PRO A 259 13.95 30.70 -15.59
C PRO A 259 14.50 31.76 -16.56
N ILE A 260 13.62 32.57 -17.14
CA ILE A 260 13.95 33.59 -18.14
C ILE A 260 13.52 34.97 -17.64
N LYS A 261 14.23 36.01 -18.09
CA LYS A 261 13.85 37.42 -17.87
C LYS A 261 13.08 37.95 -19.08
N ASP A 262 12.34 39.05 -18.88
CA ASP A 262 11.46 39.62 -19.91
C ASP A 262 12.20 40.20 -21.12
N ASP A 263 13.47 40.54 -21.00
CA ASP A 263 14.29 41.07 -22.08
C ASP A 263 14.87 39.97 -23.00
N TYR A 264 14.75 38.69 -22.62
CA TYR A 264 15.38 37.60 -23.37
C TYR A 264 14.60 37.21 -24.63
N ILE A 265 15.28 37.24 -25.78
CA ILE A 265 14.73 36.80 -27.08
C ILE A 265 14.98 35.31 -27.33
N PHE A 266 16.09 34.78 -26.82
CA PHE A 266 16.47 33.36 -26.89
C PHE A 266 16.79 32.85 -25.49
N CYS A 267 16.55 31.56 -25.25
CA CYS A 267 16.87 30.94 -23.97
C CYS A 267 18.40 30.76 -23.83
N PRO A 268 19.02 31.23 -22.74
CA PRO A 268 20.47 31.06 -22.53
C PRO A 268 20.88 29.61 -22.26
N ASN A 269 19.94 28.74 -21.86
CA ASN A 269 20.23 27.35 -21.52
C ASN A 269 20.08 26.37 -22.71
N CYS A 270 19.09 26.59 -23.59
CA CYS A 270 18.81 25.65 -24.69
C CYS A 270 18.73 26.30 -26.08
N GLY A 271 18.92 27.62 -26.20
CA GLY A 271 18.87 28.33 -27.49
C GLY A 271 17.48 28.49 -28.10
N ALA A 272 16.42 28.00 -27.46
CA ALA A 272 15.06 28.14 -27.98
C ALA A 272 14.65 29.61 -28.10
N LYS A 273 14.07 30.00 -29.25
CA LYS A 273 13.49 31.34 -29.46
C LYS A 273 12.28 31.52 -28.52
N LEU A 274 12.26 32.59 -27.74
CA LEU A 274 11.25 32.88 -26.71
C LEU A 274 10.20 33.89 -27.18
N LYS A 275 10.63 34.89 -27.97
CA LYS A 275 9.78 35.99 -28.43
C LYS A 275 9.87 36.24 -29.93
N GLU A 276 8.81 36.78 -30.52
CA GLU A 276 8.73 37.19 -31.93
C GLU A 276 7.89 38.45 -32.10
N LYS A 277 8.02 39.13 -33.24
CA LYS A 277 7.23 40.32 -33.55
C LYS A 277 5.82 39.91 -33.98
N CYS A 278 4.81 40.62 -33.50
CA CYS A 278 3.45 40.49 -34.02
C CYS A 278 3.35 41.15 -35.40
N GLU A 279 2.79 40.46 -36.40
CA GLU A 279 2.66 40.97 -37.77
C GLU A 279 1.74 42.19 -37.88
N LYS A 280 0.77 42.34 -36.96
CA LYS A 280 -0.19 43.45 -37.00
C LYS A 280 0.28 44.71 -36.28
N CYS A 281 0.87 44.57 -35.08
CA CYS A 281 1.25 45.71 -34.23
C CYS A 281 2.75 45.86 -34.03
N ASN A 282 3.58 44.96 -34.59
CA ASN A 282 5.03 44.93 -34.47
C ASN A 282 5.61 44.82 -33.05
N ALA A 283 4.77 44.63 -32.02
CA ALA A 283 5.22 44.41 -30.65
C ALA A 283 5.85 43.01 -30.46
N MET A 284 6.85 42.91 -29.58
CA MET A 284 7.52 41.64 -29.24
C MET A 284 6.66 40.83 -28.26
N LYS A 285 6.14 39.69 -28.71
CA LYS A 285 5.31 38.77 -27.92
C LYS A 285 6.02 37.45 -27.63
N PRO A 286 5.70 36.75 -26.54
CA PRO A 286 6.06 35.34 -26.38
C PRO A 286 5.49 34.46 -27.50
N ILE A 287 6.26 33.43 -27.89
CA ILE A 287 5.82 32.41 -28.84
C ILE A 287 4.84 31.45 -28.13
N TYR A 288 3.91 30.82 -28.87
CA TYR A 288 2.84 29.92 -28.35
C TYR A 288 1.68 30.60 -27.60
N LEU A 289 1.43 31.89 -27.85
CA LEU A 289 0.20 32.58 -27.42
C LEU A 289 -0.87 32.52 -28.51
N GLU A 290 -2.12 32.27 -28.13
CA GLU A 290 -3.28 32.27 -29.04
C GLU A 290 -3.70 33.68 -29.46
N PHE A 291 -3.45 34.69 -28.60
CA PHE A 291 -3.82 36.07 -28.85
C PHE A 291 -2.66 37.01 -28.51
N CYS A 292 -2.52 38.07 -29.30
CA CYS A 292 -1.51 39.09 -29.03
C CYS A 292 -1.87 39.88 -27.76
N PRO A 293 -1.00 39.95 -26.74
CA PRO A 293 -1.30 40.68 -25.50
C PRO A 293 -1.37 42.20 -25.71
N TYR A 294 -0.83 42.71 -26.82
CA TYR A 294 -0.78 44.14 -27.11
C TYR A 294 -1.93 44.63 -28.00
N CYS A 295 -2.38 43.82 -28.97
CA CYS A 295 -3.41 44.23 -29.95
C CYS A 295 -4.62 43.29 -30.06
N GLY A 296 -4.66 42.23 -29.26
CA GLY A 296 -5.79 41.29 -29.19
C GLY A 296 -6.02 40.43 -30.44
N THR A 297 -5.15 40.49 -31.44
CA THR A 297 -5.32 39.73 -32.69
C THR A 297 -5.04 38.25 -32.45
N SER A 298 -5.86 37.36 -33.03
CA SER A 298 -5.62 35.91 -33.02
C SER A 298 -4.31 35.59 -33.74
N LEU A 299 -3.47 34.81 -33.10
CA LEU A 299 -2.14 34.40 -33.56
C LEU A 299 -2.07 32.91 -33.90
N GLY A 300 -3.18 32.20 -33.71
CA GLY A 300 -3.37 30.85 -34.21
C GLY A 300 -4.07 30.88 -35.56
N GLU A 301 -3.50 30.16 -36.53
CA GLU A 301 -4.31 29.35 -37.46
C GLU A 301 -4.94 28.19 -36.69
#